data_AF-U1PXI0-F1
#
_entry.id   AF-U1PXI0-F1
#
_cell.length_a   1.000
_cell.length_b   1.000
_cell.length_c   1.000
_cell.angle_alpha   90.00
_cell.angle_beta   90.00
_cell.angle_gamma   90.00
#
_symmetry.space_group_name_H-M   'P 1'
#
loop_
_entity.id
_entity.type
_entity.pdbx_description
1 polymer ?
#
loop_
_entity_poly.entity_id
_entity_poly.type
_entity_poly.pdbx_seq_one_letter_code
_entity_poly.pdbx_strand_id
1 'polypeptide(L)'
;MDGTLIFSALWVMLPAYIPNNAAVVAGGGLPVDGGRTLNGNRLLGDGKTWRGILLGTLAGVCVAGTLNISAPFVQMIGFNPIRFSLRAAFGLAFGAMCGDLFASFL
;
A
#
# COMPACT_ATOMS: atom_id res chain seq x y z
N MET A 1 -21.95 -3.79 -19.09
CA MET A 1 -22.02 -4.27 -17.69
C MET A 1 -20.65 -4.10 -17.02
N ASP A 2 -19.94 -3.00 -17.33
CA ASP A 2 -18.47 -2.99 -17.17
C ASP A 2 -17.98 -1.91 -16.19
N GLY A 3 -18.75 -0.84 -15.99
CA GLY A 3 -18.38 0.27 -15.10
C GLY A 3 -18.35 -0.11 -13.61
N THR A 4 -19.24 -1.01 -13.18
CA THR A 4 -19.27 -1.52 -11.80
C THR A 4 -18.05 -2.39 -11.48
N LEU A 5 -17.58 -3.19 -12.44
CA LEU A 5 -16.37 -4.00 -12.28
C LEU A 5 -15.12 -3.14 -12.12
N ILE A 6 -14.96 -2.12 -12.98
CA ILE A 6 -13.83 -1.18 -12.91
C ILE A 6 -13.85 -0.44 -11.57
N PHE A 7 -15.01 0.05 -11.16
CA PHE A 7 -15.17 0.72 -9.87
C PHE A 7 -14.77 -0.19 -8.70
N SER A 8 -15.28 -1.42 -8.66
CA SER A 8 -14.94 -2.39 -7.60
C SER A 8 -13.46 -2.74 -7.59
N ALA A 9 -12.83 -2.89 -8.76
CA ALA A 9 -11.39 -3.16 -8.85
C ALA A 9 -10.57 -2.00 -8.30
N LEU A 10 -10.88 -0.76 -8.70
CA LEU A 10 -10.22 0.44 -8.18
C LEU A 10 -10.43 0.54 -6.66
N TRP A 11 -11.65 0.34 -6.19
CA TRP A 11 -12.00 0.38 -4.77
C TRP A 11 -11.15 -0.58 -3.94
N VAL A 12 -11.00 -1.83 -4.40
CA VAL A 12 -10.21 -2.86 -3.71
C VAL A 12 -8.70 -2.61 -3.80
N MET A 13 -8.23 -2.04 -4.90
CA MET A 13 -6.79 -1.81 -5.12
C MET A 13 -6.24 -0.61 -4.36
N LEU A 14 -7.07 0.40 -4.04
CA LEU A 14 -6.61 1.64 -3.40
C LEU A 14 -5.76 1.44 -2.13
N PRO A 15 -6.14 0.58 -1.15
CA PRO A 15 -5.32 0.32 0.03
C PRO A 15 -3.96 -0.31 -0.25
N ALA A 16 -3.79 -0.98 -1.40
CA ALA A 16 -2.52 -1.59 -1.82
C ALA A 16 -1.71 -0.68 -2.75
N TYR A 17 -2.37 0.24 -3.48
CA TYR A 17 -1.73 1.11 -4.46
C TYR A 17 -1.09 2.36 -3.84
N ILE A 18 -1.74 2.95 -2.83
CA ILE A 18 -1.27 4.17 -2.16
C ILE A 18 -0.04 3.98 -1.27
N PRO A 19 0.11 2.87 -0.50
CA PRO A 19 1.22 2.67 0.42
C PRO A 19 2.59 2.99 -0.18
N ASN A 20 2.93 2.43 -1.34
CA ASN A 20 4.27 2.52 -1.93
C ASN A 20 4.65 3.98 -2.21
N ASN A 21 3.73 4.75 -2.77
CA ASN A 21 3.92 6.19 -3.02
C ASN A 21 4.02 6.97 -1.71
N ALA A 22 3.21 6.63 -0.71
CA ALA A 22 3.28 7.26 0.61
C ALA A 22 4.63 6.99 1.30
N ALA A 23 5.20 5.79 1.14
CA ALA A 23 6.51 5.45 1.67
C ALA A 23 7.66 6.24 1.00
N VAL A 24 7.54 6.59 -0.28
CA VAL A 24 8.53 7.45 -0.95
C VAL A 24 8.49 8.88 -0.40
N VAL A 25 7.30 9.44 -0.20
CA VAL A 25 7.13 10.83 0.28
C VAL A 25 7.44 10.95 1.78
N ALA A 26 6.97 10.02 2.59
CA ALA A 26 7.08 10.06 4.04
C ALA A 26 8.26 9.23 4.60
N GLY A 27 8.99 8.54 3.72
CA GLY A 27 10.09 7.64 4.09
C GLY A 27 11.37 8.36 4.48
N GLY A 28 12.51 7.72 4.19
CA GLY A 28 13.83 8.16 4.65
C GLY A 28 14.23 7.57 6.00
N GLY A 29 15.40 7.93 6.50
CA GLY A 29 16.00 7.34 7.70
C GLY A 29 16.75 6.03 7.41
N LEU A 30 16.71 5.09 8.36
CA LEU A 30 17.51 3.87 8.30
C LEU A 30 17.11 2.98 7.11
N PRO A 31 18.03 2.68 6.18
CA PRO A 31 17.73 1.80 5.06
C PRO A 31 17.52 0.36 5.54
N VAL A 32 16.63 -0.36 4.85
CA VAL A 32 16.23 -1.72 5.20
C VAL A 32 17.38 -2.71 5.01
N ASP A 33 18.18 -2.52 3.96
CA ASP A 33 19.37 -3.33 3.68
C ASP A 33 20.57 -3.03 4.61
N GLY A 34 20.48 -1.96 5.42
CA GLY A 34 21.55 -1.51 6.32
C GLY A 34 22.79 -1.00 5.59
N GLY A 35 22.68 -0.57 4.33
CA GLY A 35 23.83 -0.10 3.54
C GLY A 35 24.59 -1.20 2.80
N ARG A 36 24.11 -2.45 2.87
CA ARG A 36 24.76 -3.58 2.22
C ARG A 36 24.69 -3.47 0.69
N THR A 37 25.78 -3.87 0.06
CA THR A 37 25.93 -3.92 -1.40
C THR A 37 26.24 -5.34 -1.87
N LEU A 38 25.80 -5.65 -3.08
CA LEU A 38 26.12 -6.88 -3.81
C LEU A 38 26.62 -6.47 -5.20
N ASN A 39 27.81 -6.94 -5.60
CA ASN A 39 28.46 -6.59 -6.87
C ASN A 39 28.54 -5.07 -7.14
N GLY A 40 28.77 -4.26 -6.10
CA GLY A 40 28.86 -2.80 -6.20
C GLY A 40 27.52 -2.06 -6.21
N ASN A 41 26.39 -2.77 -6.28
CA ASN A 41 25.04 -2.17 -6.22
C ASN A 41 24.40 -2.36 -4.85
N ARG A 42 23.48 -1.47 -4.44
CA ARG A 42 22.72 -1.62 -3.19
C ARG A 42 21.76 -2.80 -3.26
N LEU A 43 21.63 -3.58 -2.19
CA LEU A 43 20.76 -4.79 -2.18
C LEU A 43 19.27 -4.47 -2.40
N LEU A 44 18.77 -3.38 -1.82
CA LEU A 44 17.35 -2.99 -1.94
C LEU A 44 17.17 -1.56 -2.48
N GLY A 45 18.27 -0.87 -2.80
CA GLY A 45 18.28 0.55 -3.17
C GLY A 45 18.13 1.50 -1.97
N ASP A 46 18.49 2.77 -2.17
CA ASP A 46 18.52 3.78 -1.10
C ASP A 46 17.13 4.25 -0.64
N GLY A 47 16.11 4.06 -1.47
CA GLY A 47 14.73 4.50 -1.19
C GLY A 47 13.96 3.60 -0.22
N LYS A 48 14.48 2.42 0.13
CA LYS A 48 13.76 1.44 0.97
C LYS A 48 14.17 1.59 2.43
N THR A 49 13.35 2.26 3.22
CA THR A 49 13.62 2.53 4.64
C THR A 49 12.58 1.91 5.56
N TRP A 50 12.99 1.60 6.80
CA TRP A 50 12.08 1.05 7.82
C TRP A 50 10.93 2.00 8.14
N ARG A 51 11.21 3.31 8.17
CA ARG A 51 10.17 4.33 8.34
C ARG A 51 9.21 4.35 7.15
N GLY A 52 9.71 4.19 5.93
CA GLY A 52 8.90 4.08 4.72
C GLY A 52 7.93 2.90 4.79
N ILE A 53 8.41 1.71 5.17
CA ILE A 53 7.56 0.51 5.31
C ILE A 53 6.45 0.75 6.35
N LEU A 54 6.81 1.27 7.53
CA LEU A 54 5.85 1.50 8.60
C LEU A 54 4.80 2.54 8.21
N LEU A 55 5.24 3.71 7.73
CA LEU A 55 4.35 4.81 7.37
C LEU A 55 3.51 4.49 6.13
N GLY A 56 4.08 3.80 5.16
CA GLY A 56 3.36 3.33 3.99
C GLY A 56 2.28 2.29 4.34
N THR A 57 2.61 1.34 5.22
CA THR A 57 1.62 0.35 5.72
C THR A 57 0.49 1.05 6.48
N LEU A 58 0.83 1.98 7.38
CA LEU A 58 -0.16 2.78 8.11
C LEU A 58 -1.04 3.60 7.16
N ALA A 59 -0.44 4.23 6.14
CA ALA A 59 -1.19 4.97 5.13
C ALA A 59 -2.21 4.09 4.40
N GLY A 60 -1.84 2.87 3.99
CA GLY A 60 -2.77 1.92 3.38
C GLY A 60 -3.91 1.48 4.30
N VAL A 61 -3.60 1.24 5.59
CA VAL A 61 -4.63 0.94 6.59
C VAL A 61 -5.58 2.12 6.78
N CYS A 62 -5.06 3.34 6.84
CA CYS A 62 -5.87 4.56 6.91
C CYS A 62 -6.76 4.72 5.67
N VAL A 63 -6.24 4.45 4.47
CA VAL A 63 -7.03 4.45 3.22
C VAL A 63 -8.19 3.46 3.31
N ALA A 64 -7.92 2.21 3.71
CA ALA A 64 -8.98 1.20 3.88
C ALA A 64 -10.03 1.63 4.93
N GLY A 65 -9.60 2.28 6.01
CA GLY A 65 -10.49 2.87 7.01
C GLY A 65 -11.38 3.96 6.41
N THR A 66 -10.81 4.89 5.65
CA THR A 66 -11.55 5.95 4.95
C THR A 66 -12.54 5.37 3.93
N LEU A 67 -12.16 4.33 3.20
CA LEU A 67 -13.07 3.62 2.28
C LEU A 67 -14.24 2.96 3.03
N ASN A 68 -13.98 2.34 4.19
CA ASN A 68 -15.06 1.79 5.00
C ASN A 68 -16.05 2.86 5.52
N ILE A 69 -15.54 4.02 5.90
CA ILE A 69 -16.36 5.15 6.36
C ILE A 69 -17.21 5.71 5.21
N SER A 70 -16.65 5.77 3.99
CA SER A 70 -17.37 6.28 2.80
C SER A 70 -18.25 5.23 2.13
N ALA A 71 -18.13 3.94 2.48
CA ALA A 71 -18.90 2.85 1.90
C ALA A 71 -20.43 3.07 1.90
N PRO A 72 -21.08 3.60 2.97
CA PRO A 72 -22.52 3.86 2.96
C PRO A 72 -22.93 4.91 1.92
N PHE A 73 -22.12 5.97 1.74
CA PHE A 73 -22.38 7.00 0.73
C PHE A 73 -22.31 6.41 -0.69
N VAL A 74 -21.33 5.54 -0.94
CA VAL A 74 -21.17 4.84 -2.21
C VAL A 74 -22.33 3.87 -2.48
N GLN A 75 -22.91 3.28 -1.43
CA GLN A 75 -24.14 2.48 -1.54
C GLN A 75 -25.36 3.29 -1.97
N MET A 76 -25.50 4.52 -1.47
CA MET A 76 -26.61 5.39 -1.83
C MET A 76 -26.64 5.78 -3.31
N ILE A 77 -25.47 5.84 -3.96
CA ILE A 77 -25.33 6.14 -5.39
C ILE A 77 -25.36 4.90 -6.29
N GLY A 78 -25.75 3.73 -5.75
CA GLY A 78 -26.02 2.51 -6.52
C GLY A 78 -24.86 1.53 -6.68
N PHE A 79 -23.74 1.72 -5.99
CA PHE A 79 -22.61 0.78 -5.99
C PHE A 79 -22.59 -0.08 -4.73
N ASN A 80 -22.12 -1.32 -4.80
CA ASN A 80 -21.94 -2.16 -3.61
C ASN A 80 -20.44 -2.32 -3.27
N PRO A 81 -19.85 -1.39 -2.48
CA PRO A 81 -18.43 -1.40 -2.16
C PRO A 81 -18.09 -2.53 -1.19
N ILE A 82 -16.92 -3.13 -1.40
CA ILE A 82 -16.35 -4.10 -0.47
C ILE A 82 -15.81 -3.35 0.76
N ARG A 83 -16.13 -3.85 1.95
CA ARG A 83 -15.56 -3.35 3.21
C ARG A 83 -14.33 -4.16 3.59
N PHE A 84 -13.35 -3.50 4.17
CA PHE A 84 -12.08 -4.09 4.57
C PHE A 84 -12.09 -4.38 6.07
N SER A 85 -11.80 -5.61 6.48
CA SER A 85 -11.44 -5.87 7.88
C SER A 85 -10.06 -5.26 8.16
N LEU A 86 -9.75 -4.98 9.43
CA LEU A 86 -8.42 -4.48 9.81
C LEU A 86 -7.30 -5.42 9.34
N ARG A 87 -7.54 -6.74 9.40
CA ARG A 87 -6.60 -7.76 8.92
C ARG A 87 -6.39 -7.69 7.42
N ALA A 88 -7.46 -7.51 6.64
CA ALA A 88 -7.38 -7.35 5.19
C ALA A 88 -6.67 -6.04 4.82
N ALA A 89 -7.01 -4.93 5.48
CA ALA A 89 -6.36 -3.64 5.27
C ALA A 89 -4.85 -3.71 5.53
N PHE A 90 -4.46 -4.28 6.69
CA PHE A 90 -3.06 -4.48 7.02
C PHE A 90 -2.38 -5.44 6.04
N GLY A 91 -3.00 -6.59 5.73
CA GLY A 91 -2.43 -7.57 4.80
C GLY A 91 -2.21 -7.01 3.39
N LEU A 92 -3.13 -6.22 2.87
CA LEU A 92 -2.99 -5.56 1.57
C LEU A 92 -1.87 -4.50 1.59
N ALA A 93 -1.88 -3.62 2.59
CA ALA A 93 -0.91 -2.53 2.66
C ALA A 93 0.51 -3.03 2.95
N PHE A 94 0.65 -3.93 3.94
CA PHE A 94 1.93 -4.54 4.30
C PHE A 94 2.41 -5.48 3.19
N GLY A 95 1.51 -6.25 2.59
CA GLY A 95 1.84 -7.11 1.44
C GLY A 95 2.37 -6.33 0.25
N ALA A 96 1.76 -5.18 -0.08
CA ALA A 96 2.24 -4.29 -1.13
C ALA A 96 3.65 -3.75 -0.83
N MET A 97 3.91 -3.33 0.41
CA MET A 97 5.24 -2.91 0.88
C MET A 97 6.28 -4.02 0.74
N CYS A 98 5.95 -5.23 1.19
CA CYS A 98 6.83 -6.38 1.09
C CYS A 98 7.10 -6.73 -0.38
N GLY A 99 6.07 -6.76 -1.23
CA GLY A 99 6.21 -7.04 -2.66
C GLY A 99 7.14 -6.05 -3.36
N ASP A 100 7.02 -4.76 -3.01
CA ASP A 100 7.89 -3.71 -3.52
C ASP A 100 9.35 -3.85 -3.05
N LEU A 101 9.58 -4.29 -1.80
CA LEU A 101 10.92 -4.64 -1.33
C LEU A 101 11.50 -5.83 -2.10
N PHE A 102 10.72 -6.90 -2.27
CA PHE A 102 11.18 -8.09 -2.99
C PHE A 102 11.46 -7.79 -4.47
N ALA A 103 10.63 -6.96 -5.12
CA ALA A 103 10.84 -6.55 -6.50
C ALA A 103 12.08 -5.63 -6.66
N SER A 104 12.49 -4.95 -5.60
CA SER A 104 13.69 -4.10 -5.58
C SER A 104 14.96 -4.85 -5.20
N PHE A 105 14.86 -6.15 -4.90
CA PHE A 105 16.00 -6.99 -4.62
C PHE A 105 16.79 -7.23 -5.91
N LEU A 106 18.07 -6.83 -5.89
CA LEU A 106 19.02 -6.93 -7.01
C LEU A 106 19.68 -8.31 -7.09
#